data_AF-A0A5S9MA24-F1
#
_entry.id   AF-A0A5S9MA24-F1
#
_cell.length_a   1.000
_cell.length_b   1.000
_cell.length_c   1.000
_cell.angle_alpha   90.00
_cell.angle_beta   90.00
_cell.angle_gamma   90.00
#
_symmetry.space_group_name_H-M   'P 1'
#
loop_
_entity.id
_entity.type
_entity.pdbx_description
1 polymer ?
#
loop_
_entity_poly.entity_id
_entity_poly.type
_entity_poly.pdbx_seq_one_letter_code
_entity_poly.pdbx_strand_id
1 'polypeptide(L)'
;MLQAGGKRIRPVFVLLSGMFGDYDINKIKYVAVALELIHMASLVHDDVIDDAELRRGKPTIKAKWDNRIAMYTGDYMFARSLEYMTKNQSPNGT
;
A
#
# COMPACT_ATOMS: atom_id res chain seq x y z
N MET A 1 -10.48 1.36 -2.19
CA MET A 1 -9.25 2.01 -2.69
C MET A 1 -8.37 1.10 -3.53
N LEU A 2 -8.15 -0.16 -3.14
CA LEU A 2 -7.39 -1.12 -3.94
C LEU A 2 -7.96 -1.29 -5.38
N GLN A 3 -9.25 -1.50 -5.57
CA GLN A 3 -9.83 -1.57 -6.92
C GLN A 3 -10.15 -0.19 -7.54
N ALA A 4 -9.86 0.92 -6.86
CA ALA A 4 -10.32 2.24 -7.29
C ALA A 4 -9.53 2.84 -8.47
N GLY A 5 -8.65 2.08 -9.13
CA GLY A 5 -7.97 2.52 -10.36
C GLY A 5 -6.84 3.51 -10.10
N GLY A 6 -5.94 3.22 -9.16
CA GLY A 6 -4.65 3.91 -9.12
C GLY A 6 -3.81 3.52 -10.33
N LYS A 7 -3.13 4.47 -10.97
CA LYS A 7 -2.23 4.21 -12.12
C LYS A 7 -1.04 3.26 -11.80
N ARG A 8 -0.92 2.76 -10.56
CA ARG A 8 0.16 1.89 -10.05
C ARG A 8 1.57 2.34 -10.39
N ILE A 9 1.75 3.65 -10.51
CA ILE A 9 3.03 4.27 -10.87
C ILE A 9 4.12 3.89 -9.86
N ARG A 10 3.79 3.83 -8.56
CA ARG A 10 4.73 3.49 -7.50
C ARG A 10 5.28 2.06 -7.60
N PRO A 11 4.44 1.00 -7.65
CA PRO A 11 4.92 -0.35 -7.94
C PRO A 11 5.78 -0.42 -9.21
N VAL A 12 5.37 0.25 -10.29
CA VAL A 12 6.13 0.24 -11.56
C VAL A 12 7.52 0.84 -11.37
N PHE A 13 7.65 1.99 -10.68
CA PHE A 13 8.97 2.58 -10.40
C PHE A 13 9.83 1.66 -9.53
N VAL A 14 9.25 0.96 -8.55
CA VAL A 14 10.00 -0.02 -7.75
C VAL A 14 10.55 -1.12 -8.66
N LEU A 15 9.72 -1.71 -9.53
CA LEU A 15 10.16 -2.76 -10.46
C LEU A 15 11.24 -2.25 -11.42
N LEU A 16 11.07 -1.07 -12.02
CA LEU A 16 12.05 -0.47 -12.91
C LEU A 16 13.37 -0.16 -12.19
N SER A 17 13.30 0.33 -10.94
CA SER A 17 14.51 0.61 -10.16
C SER A 17 15.32 -0.65 -9.86
N GLY A 18 14.66 -1.79 -9.68
CA GLY A 18 15.33 -3.08 -9.50
C GLY A 18 16.12 -3.54 -10.71
N MET A 19 15.79 -3.09 -11.92
CA MET A 19 16.51 -3.46 -13.14
C MET A 19 17.94 -2.89 -13.19
N PHE A 20 18.25 -1.89 -12.36
CA PHE A 20 19.61 -1.35 -12.23
C PHE A 20 20.49 -2.15 -11.25
N GLY A 21 19.93 -3.16 -10.58
CA GLY A 21 20.63 -4.04 -9.65
C GLY A 21 20.37 -5.52 -9.97
N ASP A 22 20.47 -6.36 -8.95
CA ASP A 22 20.24 -7.79 -9.06
C ASP A 22 18.74 -8.09 -9.06
N TYR A 23 18.14 -8.00 -10.24
CA TYR A 23 16.69 -8.08 -10.42
C TYR A 23 16.17 -9.51 -10.16
N ASP A 24 15.40 -9.66 -9.08
CA ASP A 24 14.61 -10.86 -8.81
C ASP A 24 13.15 -10.48 -8.58
N ILE A 25 12.30 -10.80 -9.55
CA ILE A 25 10.85 -10.54 -9.50
C ILE A 25 10.20 -11.19 -8.27
N ASN A 26 10.72 -12.31 -7.78
CA ASN A 26 10.16 -13.02 -6.62
C ASN A 26 10.42 -12.27 -5.30
N LYS A 27 11.45 -11.44 -5.25
CA LYS A 27 11.79 -10.59 -4.10
C LYS A 27 11.16 -9.20 -4.21
N ILE A 28 11.42 -8.53 -5.33
CA ILE A 28 11.06 -7.12 -5.52
C ILE A 28 9.54 -6.87 -5.60
N LYS A 29 8.74 -7.88 -6.01
CA LYS A 29 7.27 -7.77 -5.98
C LYS A 29 6.73 -7.51 -4.58
N TYR A 30 7.36 -8.06 -3.54
CA TYR A 30 6.93 -7.86 -2.17
C TYR A 30 7.20 -6.44 -1.68
N VAL A 31 8.33 -5.86 -2.09
CA VAL A 31 8.66 -4.45 -1.84
C VAL A 31 7.65 -3.53 -2.55
N ALA A 32 7.34 -3.80 -3.82
CA ALA A 32 6.38 -3.02 -4.59
C ALA A 32 4.97 -3.03 -3.97
N VAL A 33 4.52 -4.21 -3.50
CA VAL A 33 3.22 -4.36 -2.81
C VAL A 33 3.23 -3.66 -1.46
N ALA A 34 4.27 -3.85 -0.64
CA ALA A 34 4.37 -3.19 0.66
C ALA A 34 4.32 -1.66 0.53
N LEU A 35 5.06 -1.10 -0.44
CA LEU A 35 5.09 0.33 -0.68
C LEU A 35 3.73 0.91 -1.10
N GLU A 36 2.99 0.21 -1.96
CA GLU A 36 1.63 0.65 -2.33
C GLU A 36 0.64 0.49 -1.16
N LEU A 37 0.80 -0.52 -0.31
CA LEU A 37 -0.01 -0.69 0.90
C LEU A 37 0.22 0.44 1.91
N ILE A 38 1.48 0.79 2.20
CA ILE A 38 1.83 1.93 3.07
C ILE A 38 1.20 3.21 2.52
N HIS A 39 1.32 3.44 1.21
CA HIS A 39 0.71 4.60 0.60
C HIS A 39 -0.82 4.62 0.73
N MET A 40 -1.49 3.49 0.55
CA MET A 40 -2.95 3.43 0.72
C MET A 40 -3.36 3.61 2.18
N ALA A 41 -2.60 3.06 3.13
CA ALA A 41 -2.83 3.25 4.55
C ALA A 41 -2.77 4.73 4.94
N SER A 42 -1.72 5.44 4.48
CA SER A 42 -1.57 6.87 4.75
C SER A 42 -2.76 7.67 4.19
N LEU A 43 -3.18 7.41 2.95
CA LEU A 43 -4.32 8.12 2.36
C LEU A 43 -5.63 7.92 3.12
N VAL A 44 -5.86 6.71 3.65
CA VAL A 44 -7.07 6.42 4.43
C VAL A 44 -7.02 7.13 5.79
N HIS A 45 -5.85 7.20 6.43
CA HIS A 45 -5.67 7.98 7.66
C HIS A 45 -5.80 9.48 7.38
N ASP A 46 -5.21 9.99 6.30
CA ASP A 46 -5.34 11.38 5.85
C ASP A 46 -6.81 11.75 5.63
N ASP A 47 -7.62 10.87 5.01
CA ASP A 47 -9.06 11.11 4.84
C ASP A 47 -9.79 11.33 6.19
N VAL A 48 -9.32 10.68 7.27
CA VAL A 48 -9.86 10.86 8.63
C VAL A 48 -9.38 12.17 9.25
N ILE A 49 -8.09 12.48 9.12
CA ILE A 49 -7.48 13.70 9.67
C ILE A 49 -8.05 14.95 9.00
N ASP A 50 -8.19 14.91 7.68
CA ASP A 50 -8.64 16.04 6.85
C ASP A 50 -10.17 16.16 6.76
N ASP A 51 -10.89 15.30 7.49
CA ASP A 51 -12.36 15.19 7.43
C ASP A 51 -12.92 14.97 6.00
N ALA A 52 -12.15 14.34 5.10
CA ALA A 52 -12.45 14.32 3.67
C ALA A 52 -13.65 13.42 3.28
N GLU A 53 -14.61 13.99 2.56
CA GLU A 53 -15.78 13.26 2.03
C GLU A 53 -15.46 12.51 0.72
N LEU A 54 -14.60 13.08 -0.13
CA LEU A 54 -14.29 12.56 -1.46
C LEU A 54 -12.78 12.47 -1.70
N ARG A 55 -12.35 11.39 -2.38
CA ARG A 55 -11.02 11.25 -2.94
C ARG A 55 -11.09 10.80 -4.39
N ARG A 56 -10.52 11.61 -5.29
CA ARG A 56 -10.55 11.38 -6.76
C ARG A 56 -11.98 11.17 -7.28
N GLY A 57 -12.91 11.98 -6.80
CA GLY A 57 -14.33 11.92 -7.19
C GLY A 57 -15.10 10.70 -6.65
N LYS A 58 -14.51 9.89 -5.77
CA LYS A 58 -15.20 8.76 -5.12
C LYS A 58 -15.29 9.00 -3.60
N PRO A 59 -16.36 8.56 -2.94
CA PRO A 59 -16.45 8.65 -1.48
C PRO A 59 -15.28 7.93 -0.78
N THR A 60 -14.74 8.58 0.25
CA THR A 60 -13.67 8.02 1.11
C THR A 60 -14.20 6.84 1.93
N ILE A 61 -13.32 6.06 2.57
CA ILE A 61 -13.74 4.97 3.47
C ILE A 61 -14.48 5.56 4.66
N LYS A 62 -13.97 6.67 5.19
CA LYS A 62 -14.63 7.49 6.20
C LYS A 62 -16.07 7.85 5.81
N ALA A 63 -16.26 8.47 4.64
CA ALA A 63 -17.56 8.96 4.20
C ALA A 63 -18.58 7.83 3.98
N LYS A 64 -18.11 6.63 3.61
CA LYS A 64 -18.98 5.48 3.37
C LYS A 64 -19.40 4.76 4.64
N TRP A 65 -18.58 4.81 5.68
CA TRP A 65 -18.78 4.02 6.90
C TRP A 65 -18.67 4.92 8.12
N ASP A 66 -17.47 5.13 8.65
CA ASP A 66 -17.16 6.13 9.69
C ASP A 66 -15.64 6.26 9.89
N ASN A 67 -15.23 7.13 10.81
CA ASN A 67 -13.83 7.34 11.19
C ASN A 67 -13.18 6.09 11.79
N ARG A 68 -13.93 5.27 12.55
CA ARG A 68 -13.39 4.12 13.27
C ARG A 68 -13.02 2.99 12.30
N ILE A 69 -13.92 2.68 11.38
CA ILE A 69 -13.72 1.71 10.30
C ILE A 69 -12.59 2.16 9.38
N ALA A 70 -12.51 3.46 9.06
CA ALA A 70 -11.41 4.02 8.29
C ALA A 70 -10.06 3.84 9.00
N MET A 71 -9.97 4.16 10.30
CA MET A 71 -8.76 3.99 11.10
C MET A 71 -8.27 2.54 11.10
N TYR A 72 -9.15 1.58 11.44
CA TYR A 72 -8.81 0.16 11.44
C TYR A 72 -8.43 -0.36 10.05
N THR A 73 -9.03 0.18 8.99
CA THR A 73 -8.67 -0.18 7.62
C THR A 73 -7.25 0.28 7.29
N GLY A 74 -6.87 1.50 7.69
CA GLY A 74 -5.52 2.01 7.52
C GLY A 74 -4.50 1.17 8.31
N ASP A 75 -4.80 0.87 9.58
CA ASP A 75 -3.93 0.05 10.45
C ASP A 75 -3.73 -1.35 9.88
N TYR A 76 -4.80 -1.99 9.38
CA TYR A 76 -4.73 -3.28 8.72
C TYR A 76 -3.84 -3.23 7.47
N MET A 77 -4.00 -2.22 6.61
CA MET A 77 -3.17 -2.06 5.43
C MET A 77 -1.70 -1.86 5.80
N PHE A 78 -1.42 -1.09 6.85
CA PHE A 78 -0.08 -0.87 7.36
C PHE A 78 0.53 -2.16 7.91
N ALA A 79 -0.18 -2.90 8.77
CA ALA A 79 0.27 -4.19 9.30
C ALA A 79 0.54 -5.20 8.18
N ARG A 80 -0.33 -5.26 7.18
CA ARG A 80 -0.15 -6.11 5.99
C ARG A 80 1.09 -5.73 5.19
N SER A 81 1.42 -4.44 5.10
CA SER A 81 2.64 -3.98 4.42
C SER A 81 3.90 -4.54 5.10
N LEU A 82 3.93 -4.56 6.43
CA LEU A 82 5.04 -5.11 7.22
C LEU A 82 5.17 -6.63 7.00
N GLU A 83 4.05 -7.35 6.95
CA GLU A 83 4.04 -8.78 6.60
C GLU A 83 4.61 -9.03 5.19
N TYR A 84 4.36 -8.16 4.22
CA TYR A 84 4.96 -8.28 2.90
C TYR A 84 6.47 -7.98 2.92
N MET A 85 6.93 -7.05 3.75
CA MET A 85 8.36 -6.76 3.87
C MET A 85 9.14 -7.95 4.43
N THR A 86 8.57 -8.74 5.35
CA THR A 86 9.24 -9.93 5.89
C THR A 86 9.33 -11.07 4.89
N LYS A 87 8.38 -11.16 3.94
CA LYS A 87 8.40 -12.15 2.84
C LYS A 87 9.52 -11.96 1.82
N ASN A 88 10.24 -10.83 1.88
CA ASN A 88 11.40 -10.55 1.04
C ASN A 88 12.68 -11.29 1.50
N GLN A 89 12.62 -12.02 2.62
CA GLN A 89 13.71 -12.88 3.06
C GLN A 89 13.54 -14.27 2.43
N SER A 90 14.34 -14.57 1.40
CA SER A 90 14.67 -15.97 1.13
C SER A 90 15.47 -16.47 2.34
N PRO A 91 15.15 -17.62 2.96
CA PRO A 91 16.09 -18.28 3.83
C PRO A 91 17.28 -18.64 2.94
N ASN A 92 18.39 -17.91 3.07
CA ASN A 92 19.65 -18.40 2.56
C ASN A 92 19.89 -19.74 3.25
N GLY A 93 20.02 -20.80 2.46
CA GLY A 93 20.37 -22.11 2.97
C GLY A 93 21.61 -22.01 3.86
N THR A 94 21.44 -22.43 5.11
CA THR A 94 22.48 -22.96 5.98
C THR A 94 21.92 -24.24 6.56
#